data_AF-A0A3N5RLP3-F1
#
_entry.id   AF-A0A3N5RLP3-F1
#
_cell.length_a   1.000
_cell.length_b   1.000
_cell.length_c   1.000
_cell.angle_alpha   90.00
_cell.angle_beta   90.00
_cell.angle_gamma   90.00
#
_symmetry.space_group_name_H-M   'P 1'
#
loop_
_entity.id
_entity.type
_entity.pdbx_description
1 polymer ?
#
loop_
_entity_poly.entity_id
_entity_poly.type
_entity_poly.pdbx_seq_one_letter_code
_entity_poly.pdbx_strand_id
1 'polypeptide(L)' 'MSINELWTTAHGMVFGFIFLLGFAGALYGVYMMKPEWLTAEGASTNVNRLRIFLWVLAIAVWLAVFSG' A
#
# COMPACT_ATOMS: atom_id res chain seq x y z
N MET A 1 13.23 -28.91 -0.49
CA MET A 1 12.24 -27.85 -0.74
C MET A 1 12.01 -27.79 -2.24
N SER A 2 10.77 -27.93 -2.69
CA SER A 2 10.44 -27.82 -4.11
C SER A 2 10.43 -26.35 -4.54
N ILE A 3 10.60 -26.09 -5.84
CA ILE A 3 10.53 -24.72 -6.39
C ILE A 3 9.16 -24.07 -6.12
N ASN A 4 8.07 -24.86 -6.14
CA ASN A 4 6.72 -24.39 -5.88
C ASN A 4 6.55 -23.98 -4.40
N GLU A 5 7.10 -24.74 -3.46
CA GLU A 5 7.11 -24.37 -2.03
C GLU A 5 7.89 -23.08 -1.79
N LEU A 6 9.08 -22.98 -2.38
CA LEU A 6 9.92 -21.78 -2.27
C LEU A 6 9.20 -20.57 -2.87
N TRP A 7 8.56 -20.74 -4.04
CA TRP A 7 7.78 -19.69 -4.68
C TRP A 7 6.61 -19.23 -3.82
N THR A 8 5.76 -20.15 -3.35
CA THR A 8 4.61 -19.82 -2.50
C THR A 8 5.01 -19.06 -1.23
N THR A 9 6.08 -19.51 -0.57
CA THR A 9 6.60 -18.86 0.63
C THR A 9 7.17 -17.47 0.32
N ALA A 10 8.05 -17.35 -0.67
CA ALA A 10 8.66 -16.07 -1.04
C ALA A 10 7.63 -15.06 -1.56
N HIS A 11 6.71 -15.50 -2.41
CA HIS A 11 5.61 -14.71 -2.98
C HIS A 11 4.75 -14.11 -1.86
N GLY A 12 4.28 -14.96 -0.94
CA GLY A 12 3.48 -14.50 0.21
C GLY A 12 4.23 -13.52 1.10
N MET A 13 5.51 -13.75 1.38
CA MET A 13 6.33 -12.83 2.20
C MET A 13 6.54 -11.48 1.52
N VAL A 14 6.91 -11.46 0.23
CA VAL A 14 7.20 -10.23 -0.50
C VAL A 14 5.94 -9.38 -0.68
N PHE A 15 4.87 -9.97 -1.22
CA PHE A 15 3.63 -9.23 -1.44
C PHE A 15 2.91 -8.89 -0.13
N GLY A 16 2.96 -9.77 0.87
CA GLY A 16 2.43 -9.50 2.20
C GLY A 16 3.15 -8.33 2.88
N PHE A 17 4.49 -8.28 2.79
CA PHE A 17 5.27 -7.16 3.31
C PHE A 17 4.94 -5.84 2.62
N ILE A 18 4.90 -5.83 1.29
CA ILE A 18 4.52 -4.65 0.50
C ILE A 18 3.11 -4.20 0.87
N PHE A 19 2.17 -5.15 1.01
CA PHE A 19 0.79 -4.84 1.39
C PHE A 19 0.72 -4.22 2.77
N LEU A 20 1.37 -4.79 3.78
CA LEU A 20 1.34 -4.28 5.15
C LEU A 20 1.97 -2.89 5.26
N LEU A 21 3.12 -2.66 4.62
CA LEU A 21 3.74 -1.34 4.56
C LEU A 21 2.86 -0.32 3.84
N GLY A 22 2.31 -0.73 2.70
CA GLY A 22 1.35 0.04 1.94
C GLY A 22 0.17 0.45 2.81
N PHE A 23 -0.56 -0.53 3.32
CA PHE A 23 -1.76 -0.34 4.10
C PHE A 23 -1.52 0.51 5.35
N ALA A 24 -0.44 0.29 6.10
CA ALA A 24 -0.07 1.11 7.25
C ALA A 24 0.23 2.57 6.84
N GLY A 25 0.93 2.78 5.72
CA GLY A 25 1.19 4.11 5.17
C GLY A 25 -0.08 4.83 4.74
N ALA A 26 -1.05 4.12 4.13
CA ALA A 26 -2.34 4.69 3.77
C ALA A 26 -3.15 5.09 5.03
N LEU A 27 -3.18 4.24 6.05
CA LEU A 27 -3.81 4.55 7.32
C LEU A 27 -3.19 5.78 7.99
N TYR A 28 -1.86 5.88 7.98
CA TYR A 28 -1.15 7.07 8.47
C TYR A 28 -1.52 8.31 7.65
N GLY A 29 -1.56 8.20 6.32
CA GLY A 29 -1.97 9.29 5.44
C GLY A 29 -3.37 9.82 5.76
N VAL A 30 -4.34 8.92 6.03
CA VAL A 30 -5.69 9.30 6.48
C VAL A 30 -5.65 9.90 7.89
N TYR A 31 -4.88 9.32 8.82
CA TYR A 31 -4.79 9.81 10.20
C TYR A 31 -4.25 11.25 10.27
N MET A 32 -3.30 11.60 9.41
CA MET A 32 -2.73 12.95 9.33
C MET A 32 -3.70 13.98 8.75
N MET A 33 -4.84 13.56 8.17
CA MET A 33 -5.89 14.43 7.66
C MET A 33 -6.87 14.90 8.76
N LYS A 34 -6.40 14.96 10.01
CA LYS A 34 -7.19 15.57 11.09
C LYS A 34 -7.37 17.07 10.83
N PRO A 35 -8.58 17.64 11.01
CA PRO A 35 -8.85 19.05 10.79
C PRO A 35 -7.93 19.99 11.58
N GLU A 36 -7.51 19.54 12.78
CA GLU A 36 -6.59 20.24 13.68
C GLU A 36 -5.20 20.50 13.06
N TRP A 37 -4.79 19.71 12.06
CA TRP A 37 -3.46 19.75 11.44
C TRP A 37 -3.50 20.08 9.95
N LEU A 38 -4.69 20.30 9.39
CA LEU A 38 -4.90 20.54 7.97
C LEU A 38 -5.11 22.01 7.66
N THR A 39 -4.35 22.52 6.70
CA THR A 39 -4.68 23.75 5.99
C THR A 39 -5.56 23.43 4.78
N ALA A 40 -6.39 24.37 4.32
CA ALA A 40 -7.26 24.18 3.16
C ALA A 40 -6.47 23.78 1.90
N GLU A 41 -5.28 24.36 1.71
CA GLU A 41 -4.38 24.06 0.59
C GLU A 41 -3.61 22.74 0.76
N GLY A 42 -3.32 22.36 2.01
CA GLY A 42 -2.72 21.06 2.36
C GLY A 42 -3.66 19.87 2.15
N ALA A 43 -4.98 20.09 2.23
CA ALA A 43 -5.97 19.02 2.09
C ALA A 43 -5.97 18.39 0.69
N SER A 44 -6.07 19.19 -0.37
CA SER A 44 -6.10 18.69 -1.75
C SER A 44 -4.79 17.97 -2.12
N THR A 45 -3.66 18.52 -1.69
CA THR A 45 -2.33 17.93 -1.90
C THR A 45 -2.20 16.58 -1.20
N ASN A 46 -2.66 16.47 0.06
CA ASN A 46 -2.64 15.21 0.79
C ASN A 46 -3.58 14.16 0.19
N VAL A 47 -4.77 14.56 -0.26
CA VAL A 47 -5.69 13.64 -0.97
C VAL A 47 -5.05 13.10 -2.24
N ASN A 48 -4.41 13.95 -3.04
CA ASN A 48 -3.75 13.52 -4.28
C ASN A 48 -2.59 12.55 -4.01
N ARG A 49 -1.78 12.81 -2.98
CA ARG A 49 -0.69 11.89 -2.57
C ARG A 49 -1.23 10.54 -2.09
N LEU A 50 -2.27 10.55 -1.26
CA LEU A 50 -2.93 9.33 -0.78
C LEU A 50 -3.52 8.53 -1.95
N ARG A 51 -4.13 9.21 -2.92
CA ARG A 51 -4.68 8.57 -4.13
C ARG A 51 -3.59 7.90 -4.96
N ILE A 52 -2.48 8.57 -5.22
CA ILE A 52 -1.34 8.00 -5.97
C ILE A 52 -0.81 6.77 -5.23
N PHE A 53 -0.65 6.89 -3.92
CA PHE A 53 -0.17 5.79 -3.09
C PHE A 53 -1.10 4.57 -3.13
N LEU A 54 -2.42 4.79 -3.03
CA LEU A 54 -3.41 3.72 -3.15
C LEU A 54 -3.39 3.05 -4.52
N TRP A 55 -3.16 3.81 -5.61
CA TRP A 55 -2.98 3.24 -6.95
C TRP A 55 -1.75 2.33 -7.03
N VAL A 56 -0.61 2.77 -6.48
CA VAL A 56 0.61 1.96 -6.43
C VAL A 56 0.37 0.67 -5.65
N LEU A 57 -0.30 0.77 -4.50
CA LEU A 57 -0.63 -0.40 -3.68
C LEU A 57 -1.60 -1.34 -4.41
N ALA A 58 -2.60 -0.81 -5.11
CA ALA A 58 -3.54 -1.61 -5.90
C ALA A 58 -2.81 -2.39 -7.00
N ILE A 59 -1.88 -1.74 -7.72
CA ILE A 59 -1.04 -2.41 -8.74
C ILE A 59 -0.23 -3.54 -8.09
N ALA A 60 0.42 -3.29 -6.96
CA ALA A 60 1.22 -4.30 -6.26
C ALA A 60 0.38 -5.52 -5.83
N VAL A 61 -0.84 -5.30 -5.34
CA VAL A 61 -1.74 -6.40 -4.95
C VAL A 61 -2.23 -7.19 -6.17
N TRP A 62 -2.52 -6.53 -7.29
CA TRP A 62 -2.88 -7.22 -8.53
C TRP A 62 -1.72 -8.06 -9.08
N LEU A 63 -0.48 -7.58 -8.99
CA LEU A 63 0.71 -8.37 -9.33
C LEU A 63 0.79 -9.65 -8.49
N ALA A 64 0.45 -9.57 -7.19
CA ALA A 64 0.39 -10.75 -6.31
C ALA A 64 -0.63 -11.79 -6.79
N VAL A 65 -1.75 -11.35 -7.37
CA VAL A 65 -2.79 -12.24 -7.91
C VAL A 65 -2.32 -12.90 -9.21
N PHE A 66 -1.70 -12.14 -10.12
CA PHE A 66 -1.29 -12.67 -11.42
C PHE A 66 -0.07 -13.59 -11.35
N SER A 67 0.81 -13.42 -10.36
CA SER A 67 2.00 -14.27 -10.21
C SER A 67 1.86 -15.38 -9.16
N GLY A 68 0.72 -15.42 -8.45
CA GLY A 68 0.39 -16.44 -7.46
C GLY A 68 -0.14 -17.73 -8.04
#